data_AF-A0A2A5D0D6-F1
#
_entry.id   AF-A0A2A5D0D6-F1
#
_cell.length_a   1.000
_cell.length_b   1.000
_cell.length_c   1.000
_cell.angle_alpha   90.00
_cell.angle_beta   90.00
_cell.angle_gamma   90.00
#
_symmetry.space_group_name_H-M   'P 1'
#
loop_
_entity.id
_entity.type
_entity.pdbx_description
1 polymer ?
#
loop_
_entity_poly.entity_id
_entity_poly.type
_entity_poly.pdbx_seq_one_letter_code
_entity_poly.pdbx_strand_id
1 'polypeptide(L)'
;MSQTINSSEEKTLDKFTLVALLVALVVYPLLYSTDFFSSLLFPFLPDEFVSSLHNDDERTEWWYFIFSNLLFHWIPFLFIWFSLIKNNETWSSIGVDWSWFVKHKIWFVGILTILITSAFILPGIYYGNELPTRSQAGFIGPISTAERLVTIIVIAFTVAITEEVIFRGFALTRLKRIIPNPWFILPIIAVSFVFIHGEIRSLGLTLNYLIFSLAFGSFFILKGFKRLEILILIHFLINASLVFVP
;
A
#
# COMPACT_ATOMS: atom_id res chain seq x y z
N MET A 1 21.15 -1.75 48.32
CA MET A 1 21.81 -2.48 47.22
C MET A 1 21.19 -2.01 45.91
N SER A 2 21.92 -1.24 45.12
CA SER A 2 21.50 -0.79 43.79
C SER A 2 21.91 -1.87 42.79
N GLN A 3 20.95 -2.56 42.16
CA GLN A 3 21.25 -3.47 41.07
C GLN A 3 21.55 -2.62 39.82
N THR A 4 22.83 -2.52 39.48
CA THR A 4 23.29 -2.09 38.16
C THR A 4 22.82 -3.10 37.13
N ILE A 5 21.71 -2.80 36.46
CA ILE A 5 21.23 -3.56 35.31
C ILE A 5 22.24 -3.34 34.18
N ASN A 6 23.04 -4.37 33.89
CA ASN A 6 23.88 -4.45 32.70
C ASN A 6 22.99 -4.49 31.46
N SER A 7 22.63 -3.32 30.90
CA SER A 7 21.74 -3.21 29.75
C SER A 7 22.49 -3.12 28.42
N SER A 8 23.36 -4.09 28.14
CA SER A 8 23.90 -4.32 26.80
C SER A 8 23.35 -5.62 26.21
N GLU A 9 22.08 -5.94 26.47
CA GLU A 9 21.38 -6.92 25.64
C GLU A 9 21.45 -6.41 24.20
N GLU A 10 22.16 -7.18 23.37
CA GLU A 10 22.25 -6.90 21.94
C GLU A 10 20.83 -6.73 21.40
N LYS A 11 20.59 -5.59 20.74
CA LYS A 11 19.31 -5.29 20.12
C LYS A 11 19.14 -6.18 18.89
N THR A 12 18.81 -7.44 19.13
CA THR A 12 18.57 -8.42 18.07
C THR A 12 17.09 -8.38 17.69
N LEU A 13 16.82 -8.52 16.39
CA LEU A 13 15.46 -8.74 15.91
C LEU A 13 15.14 -10.21 16.05
N ASP A 14 13.92 -10.54 16.50
CA ASP A 14 13.48 -11.92 16.48
C ASP A 14 13.33 -12.42 15.03
N LYS A 15 13.39 -13.74 14.86
CA LYS A 15 13.32 -14.38 13.54
C LYS A 15 12.05 -14.03 12.75
N PHE A 16 10.92 -13.82 13.42
CA PHE A 16 9.66 -13.52 12.72
C PHE A 16 9.65 -12.08 12.23
N THR A 17 10.16 -11.14 13.02
CA THR A 17 10.38 -9.75 12.59
C THR A 17 11.36 -9.69 11.44
N LEU A 18 12.46 -10.44 11.48
CA LEU A 18 13.44 -10.49 10.39
C LEU A 18 12.81 -11.00 9.09
N VAL A 19 12.06 -12.10 9.15
CA VAL A 19 11.35 -12.65 7.98
C VAL A 19 10.33 -11.65 7.43
N ALA A 20 9.53 -11.02 8.30
CA ALA A 20 8.55 -10.03 7.86
C ALA A 20 9.22 -8.80 7.23
N LEU A 21 10.36 -8.32 7.75
CA LEU A 21 11.14 -7.25 7.14
C LEU A 21 11.73 -7.64 5.79
N LEU A 22 12.27 -8.86 5.67
CA LEU A 22 12.80 -9.38 4.40
C LEU A 22 11.68 -9.46 3.35
N VAL A 23 10.52 -9.97 3.74
CA VAL A 23 9.35 -10.03 2.85
C VAL A 23 8.92 -8.63 2.45
N ALA A 24 8.74 -7.73 3.41
CA ALA A 24 8.27 -6.36 3.19
C ALA A 24 9.20 -5.51 2.32
N LEU A 25 10.51 -5.58 2.57
CA LEU A 25 11.48 -4.63 2.01
C LEU A 25 12.25 -5.17 0.81
N VAL A 26 12.25 -6.49 0.60
CA VAL A 26 13.04 -7.13 -0.46
C VAL A 26 12.15 -8.00 -1.34
N VAL A 27 11.54 -9.05 -0.79
CA VAL A 27 10.79 -10.02 -1.61
C VAL A 27 9.61 -9.35 -2.30
N TYR A 28 8.75 -8.65 -1.55
CA TYR A 28 7.56 -8.00 -2.10
C TYR A 28 7.91 -6.98 -3.20
N PRO A 29 8.79 -5.99 -2.99
CA PRO A 29 9.20 -5.07 -4.05
C PRO A 29 9.84 -5.76 -5.27
N LEU A 30 10.68 -6.79 -5.06
CA LEU A 30 11.28 -7.51 -6.18
C LEU A 30 10.24 -8.27 -7.01
N LEU A 31 9.33 -9.01 -6.36
CA LEU A 31 8.30 -9.75 -7.07
C LEU A 31 7.33 -8.80 -7.80
N TYR A 32 6.99 -7.67 -7.18
CA TYR A 32 6.11 -6.69 -7.81
C TYR A 32 6.78 -5.99 -9.01
N SER A 33 8.05 -5.60 -8.87
CA SER A 33 8.79 -4.89 -9.93
C SER A 33 9.16 -5.76 -11.15
N THR A 34 9.24 -7.08 -10.98
CA THR A 34 9.66 -8.01 -12.05
C THR A 34 8.48 -8.64 -12.79
N ASP A 35 7.25 -8.15 -12.59
CA ASP A 35 6.03 -8.73 -13.15
C ASP A 35 5.94 -10.25 -12.88
N PHE A 36 6.30 -10.63 -11.65
CA PHE A 36 6.49 -12.03 -11.25
C PHE A 36 5.24 -12.88 -11.47
N PHE A 37 4.06 -12.37 -11.16
CA PHE A 37 2.84 -13.16 -11.33
C PHE A 37 2.54 -13.43 -12.80
N SER A 38 2.68 -12.45 -13.68
CA SER A 38 2.43 -12.69 -15.11
C SER A 38 3.48 -13.66 -15.67
N SER A 39 4.76 -13.45 -15.37
CA SER A 39 5.84 -14.31 -15.87
C SER A 39 5.82 -15.73 -15.30
N LEU A 40 5.44 -15.92 -14.03
CA LEU A 40 5.38 -17.24 -13.41
C LEU A 40 4.05 -17.95 -13.63
N LEU A 41 2.91 -17.25 -13.50
CA LEU A 41 1.60 -17.90 -13.51
C LEU A 41 1.07 -18.14 -14.91
N PHE A 42 1.27 -17.22 -15.86
CA PHE A 42 0.66 -17.33 -17.19
C PHE A 42 0.97 -18.66 -17.91
N PRO A 43 2.19 -19.22 -17.83
CA PRO A 43 2.48 -20.53 -18.42
C PRO A 43 1.64 -21.70 -17.87
N PHE A 44 1.00 -21.54 -16.71
CA PHE A 44 0.17 -22.57 -16.07
C PHE A 44 -1.34 -22.29 -16.17
N LEU A 45 -1.73 -21.15 -16.75
CA LEU A 45 -3.13 -20.79 -16.93
C LEU A 45 -3.66 -21.37 -18.26
N PRO A 46 -4.94 -21.76 -18.34
CA PRO A 46 -5.53 -22.22 -19.59
C PRO A 46 -5.42 -21.17 -20.70
N ASP A 47 -5.15 -21.59 -21.93
CA ASP A 47 -5.03 -20.69 -23.10
C ASP A 47 -6.27 -19.81 -23.27
N GLU A 48 -7.46 -20.34 -22.97
CA GLU A 48 -8.72 -19.58 -22.98
C GLU A 48 -8.67 -18.38 -22.02
N PHE A 49 -8.15 -18.58 -20.80
CA PHE A 49 -8.00 -17.49 -19.82
C PHE A 49 -6.97 -16.46 -20.28
N VAL A 50 -5.83 -16.91 -20.82
CA VAL A 50 -4.79 -16.01 -21.35
C VAL A 50 -5.33 -15.20 -22.53
N SER A 51 -6.11 -15.82 -23.42
CA SER A 51 -6.75 -15.13 -24.54
C SER A 51 -7.76 -14.08 -24.06
N SER A 52 -8.53 -14.39 -23.01
CA SER A 52 -9.46 -13.47 -22.35
C SER A 52 -8.75 -12.27 -21.71
N LEU A 53 -7.56 -12.44 -21.13
CA LEU A 53 -6.73 -11.32 -20.63
C LEU A 53 -6.27 -10.36 -21.74
N HIS A 54 -6.27 -10.80 -22.99
CA HIS A 54 -5.93 -9.96 -24.15
C HIS A 54 -7.19 -9.43 -24.87
N ASN A 55 -8.38 -9.80 -24.42
CA ASN A 55 -9.64 -9.33 -24.97
C ASN A 55 -10.14 -8.10 -24.17
N ASP A 56 -9.86 -6.91 -24.70
CA ASP A 56 -10.23 -5.62 -24.08
C ASP A 56 -11.75 -5.48 -23.82
N ASP A 57 -12.60 -6.19 -24.56
CA ASP A 57 -14.06 -6.16 -24.38
C ASP A 57 -14.53 -6.93 -23.14
N GLU A 58 -13.79 -7.98 -22.74
CA GLU A 58 -14.15 -8.83 -21.60
C GLU A 58 -13.68 -8.25 -20.26
N ARG A 59 -12.72 -7.31 -20.28
CA ARG A 59 -12.16 -6.66 -19.08
C ARG A 59 -11.60 -7.66 -18.06
N THR A 60 -11.21 -8.86 -18.50
CA THR A 60 -10.63 -9.89 -17.63
C THR A 60 -9.29 -9.44 -17.05
N GLU A 61 -8.51 -8.66 -17.82
CA GLU A 61 -7.24 -8.08 -17.37
C GLU A 61 -7.42 -7.13 -16.18
N TRP A 62 -8.54 -6.41 -16.13
CA TRP A 62 -8.87 -5.54 -15.00
C TRP A 62 -9.15 -6.35 -13.73
N TRP A 63 -9.98 -7.39 -13.80
CA TRP A 63 -10.27 -8.22 -12.63
C TRP A 63 -9.06 -9.00 -12.14
N TYR A 64 -8.25 -9.51 -13.08
CA TYR A 64 -6.97 -10.11 -12.76
C TYR A 64 -6.04 -9.11 -12.06
N PHE A 65 -5.96 -7.87 -12.55
CA PHE A 65 -5.19 -6.80 -11.90
C PHE A 65 -5.68 -6.53 -10.47
N ILE A 66 -6.99 -6.39 -10.26
CA ILE A 66 -7.58 -6.17 -8.93
C ILE A 66 -7.20 -7.31 -7.98
N PHE A 67 -7.41 -8.56 -8.40
CA PHE A 67 -7.13 -9.73 -7.56
C PHE A 67 -5.63 -9.89 -7.26
N SER A 68 -4.78 -9.71 -8.27
CA SER A 68 -3.32 -9.79 -8.11
C SER A 68 -2.80 -8.73 -7.15
N ASN A 69 -3.31 -7.50 -7.23
CA ASN A 69 -2.98 -6.43 -6.28
C ASN A 69 -3.41 -6.81 -4.86
N LEU A 70 -4.62 -7.33 -4.67
CA LEU A 70 -5.07 -7.78 -3.35
C LEU A 70 -4.09 -8.80 -2.75
N LEU A 71 -3.66 -9.80 -3.53
CA LEU A 71 -2.69 -10.79 -3.05
C LEU A 71 -1.34 -10.16 -2.71
N PHE A 72 -0.79 -9.32 -3.60
CA PHE A 72 0.50 -8.66 -3.40
C PHE A 72 0.54 -7.77 -2.16
N HIS A 73 -0.57 -7.12 -1.82
CA HIS A 73 -0.65 -6.26 -0.65
C HIS A 73 -0.94 -7.02 0.65
N TRP A 74 -1.87 -7.98 0.62
CA TRP A 74 -2.29 -8.68 1.83
C TRP A 74 -1.31 -9.77 2.27
N ILE A 75 -0.57 -10.43 1.36
CA ILE A 75 0.40 -11.46 1.75
C ILE A 75 1.52 -10.88 2.65
N PRO A 76 2.26 -9.81 2.28
CA PRO A 76 3.25 -9.19 3.16
C PRO A 76 2.65 -8.66 4.46
N PHE A 77 1.43 -8.12 4.40
CA PHE A 77 0.69 -7.68 5.59
C PHE A 77 0.44 -8.83 6.58
N LEU A 78 0.10 -10.03 6.08
CA LEU A 78 -0.08 -11.23 6.92
C LEU A 78 1.23 -11.65 7.61
N PHE A 79 2.39 -11.54 6.95
CA PHE A 79 3.68 -11.78 7.60
C PHE A 79 3.94 -10.82 8.76
N ILE A 80 3.58 -9.55 8.60
CA ILE A 80 3.66 -8.55 9.67
C ILE A 80 2.72 -8.90 10.81
N TRP A 81 1.45 -9.18 10.52
CA TRP A 81 0.47 -9.56 11.53
C TRP A 81 0.93 -10.80 12.32
N PHE A 82 1.44 -11.82 11.63
CA PHE A 82 1.99 -13.01 12.24
C PHE A 82 3.21 -12.70 13.13
N SER A 83 4.12 -11.84 12.68
CA SER A 83 5.24 -11.37 13.49
C SER A 83 4.78 -10.65 14.76
N LEU A 84 3.77 -9.78 14.68
CA LEU A 84 3.22 -9.13 15.87
C LEU A 84 2.66 -10.15 16.88
N ILE A 85 1.86 -11.10 16.41
CA ILE A 85 1.30 -12.17 17.27
C ILE A 85 2.42 -12.96 17.94
N LYS A 86 3.44 -13.39 17.17
CA LYS A 86 4.53 -14.23 17.71
C LYS A 86 5.41 -13.52 18.73
N ASN A 87 5.44 -12.19 18.71
CA ASN A 87 6.17 -11.38 19.67
C ASN A 87 5.28 -10.81 20.79
N ASN A 88 4.01 -11.24 20.89
CA ASN A 88 3.02 -10.68 21.82
C ASN A 88 2.90 -9.14 21.71
N GLU A 89 3.07 -8.61 20.51
CA GLU A 89 2.97 -7.20 20.22
C GLU A 89 1.58 -6.85 19.67
N THR A 90 1.09 -5.65 19.98
CA THR A 90 -0.16 -5.13 19.44
C THR A 90 0.09 -4.22 18.24
N TRP A 91 -0.96 -3.89 17.49
CA TRP A 91 -0.92 -2.90 16.40
C TRP A 91 -0.39 -1.52 16.83
N SER A 92 -0.60 -1.14 18.10
CA SER A 92 -0.08 0.12 18.63
C SER A 92 1.44 0.16 18.71
N SER A 93 2.12 -0.99 18.74
CA SER A 93 3.59 -1.09 18.68
C SER A 93 4.18 -0.62 17.35
N ILE A 94 3.36 -0.54 16.31
CA ILE A 94 3.70 -0.01 14.99
C ILE A 94 2.94 1.29 14.68
N GLY A 95 2.39 1.93 15.71
CA GLY A 95 1.73 3.22 15.61
C GLY A 95 0.29 3.20 15.10
N VAL A 96 -0.36 2.03 15.06
CA VAL A 96 -1.76 1.85 14.64
C VAL A 96 -2.69 1.67 15.84
N ASP A 97 -3.74 2.48 15.90
CA ASP A 97 -4.86 2.42 16.83
C ASP A 97 -6.18 2.32 16.05
N TRP A 98 -6.65 1.08 15.86
CA TRP A 98 -7.90 0.81 15.13
C TRP A 98 -9.14 1.47 15.75
N SER A 99 -9.11 1.77 17.05
CA SER A 99 -10.22 2.45 17.72
C SER A 99 -10.40 3.89 17.21
N TRP A 100 -9.35 4.50 16.65
CA TRP A 100 -9.41 5.82 16.05
C TRP A 100 -10.38 5.87 14.86
N PHE A 101 -10.41 4.84 14.01
CA PHE A 101 -11.36 4.75 12.90
C PHE A 101 -12.80 4.65 13.40
N VAL A 102 -13.03 3.84 14.44
CA VAL A 102 -14.36 3.70 15.06
C VAL A 102 -14.83 5.02 15.66
N LYS A 103 -13.94 5.73 16.35
CA LYS A 103 -14.23 7.05 16.94
C LYS A 103 -14.61 8.09 15.89
N HIS A 104 -14.00 8.04 14.71
CA HIS A 104 -14.23 9.00 13.62
C HIS A 104 -15.13 8.44 12.51
N LYS A 105 -15.91 7.37 12.77
CA LYS A 105 -16.73 6.68 11.75
C LYS A 105 -17.65 7.60 10.95
N ILE A 106 -18.20 8.65 11.56
CA ILE A 106 -19.10 9.60 10.88
C ILE A 106 -18.34 10.37 9.80
N TRP A 107 -17.12 10.81 10.09
CA TRP A 107 -16.25 11.46 9.10
C TRP A 107 -15.91 10.52 7.95
N PHE A 108 -15.59 9.25 8.26
CA PHE A 108 -15.34 8.23 7.24
C PHE A 108 -16.54 8.00 6.33
N VAL A 109 -17.74 7.86 6.90
CA VAL A 109 -18.98 7.70 6.13
C VAL A 109 -19.24 8.94 5.27
N GLY A 110 -19.05 10.14 5.81
CA GLY A 110 -19.20 11.39 5.06
C GLY A 110 -18.25 11.49 3.87
N ILE A 111 -16.95 11.25 4.09
CA ILE A 111 -15.92 11.24 3.04
C ILE A 111 -16.25 10.19 1.99
N LEU A 112 -16.59 8.97 2.41
CA LEU A 112 -16.92 7.88 1.48
C LEU A 112 -18.17 8.21 0.66
N THR A 113 -19.18 8.83 1.26
CA THR A 113 -20.39 9.28 0.56
C THR A 113 -20.05 10.31 -0.51
N ILE A 114 -19.16 11.27 -0.20
CA ILE A 114 -18.68 12.26 -1.17
C ILE A 114 -17.94 11.56 -2.32
N LEU A 115 -17.01 10.65 -2.03
CA LEU A 115 -16.26 9.93 -3.06
C LEU A 115 -17.17 9.07 -3.96
N ILE A 116 -18.13 8.36 -3.36
CA ILE A 116 -19.11 7.57 -4.12
C ILE A 116 -19.92 8.49 -5.03
N THR A 117 -20.47 9.59 -4.49
CA THR A 117 -21.26 10.55 -5.28
C THR A 117 -20.42 11.14 -6.43
N SER A 118 -19.18 11.51 -6.15
CA SER A 118 -18.23 11.97 -7.17
C SER A 118 -17.97 10.94 -8.27
N ALA A 119 -17.96 9.63 -7.95
CA ALA A 119 -17.80 8.57 -8.95
C ALA A 119 -18.96 8.48 -9.96
N PHE A 120 -20.15 8.98 -9.61
CA PHE A 120 -21.28 9.08 -10.52
C PHE A 120 -21.28 10.40 -11.30
N ILE A 121 -20.90 11.51 -10.66
CA ILE A 121 -21.05 12.85 -11.22
C ILE A 121 -19.83 13.27 -12.06
N LEU A 122 -18.62 13.12 -11.52
CA LEU A 122 -17.41 13.67 -12.13
C LEU A 122 -17.11 13.11 -13.53
N PRO A 123 -17.31 11.82 -13.83
CA PRO A 123 -17.10 11.33 -15.19
C PRO A 123 -17.99 12.05 -16.23
N GLY A 124 -19.26 12.32 -15.91
CA GLY A 124 -20.13 13.07 -16.81
C GLY A 124 -19.68 14.53 -17.01
N ILE A 125 -19.06 15.14 -15.99
CA ILE A 125 -18.52 16.51 -16.09
C ILE A 125 -17.25 16.52 -16.94
N TYR A 126 -16.31 15.60 -16.69
CA TYR A 126 -15.01 15.60 -17.36
C TYR A 126 -15.06 15.07 -18.80
N TYR A 127 -15.94 14.11 -19.06
CA TYR A 127 -15.94 13.37 -20.32
C TYR A 127 -17.23 13.53 -21.13
N GLY A 128 -18.24 14.21 -20.57
CA GLY A 128 -19.53 14.37 -21.25
C GLY A 128 -20.20 13.03 -21.54
N ASN A 129 -20.61 12.83 -22.81
CA ASN A 129 -21.21 11.58 -23.28
C ASN A 129 -20.17 10.54 -23.74
N GLU A 130 -18.90 10.93 -23.86
CA GLU A 130 -17.82 10.09 -24.36
C GLU A 130 -16.90 9.72 -23.18
N LEU A 131 -17.38 8.81 -22.33
CA LEU A 131 -16.54 8.24 -21.27
C LEU A 131 -15.24 7.71 -21.90
N PRO A 132 -14.06 8.02 -21.33
CA PRO A 132 -12.80 7.57 -21.88
C PRO A 132 -12.76 6.05 -21.79
N THR A 133 -12.18 5.45 -22.82
CA THR A 133 -11.94 4.01 -22.86
C THR A 133 -10.98 3.55 -21.77
N ARG A 134 -10.17 4.44 -21.15
CA ARG A 134 -9.32 4.20 -19.95
C ARG A 134 -9.06 5.50 -19.18
N SER A 135 -9.09 5.47 -17.83
CA SER A 135 -8.54 6.57 -17.02
C SER A 135 -7.02 6.65 -17.20
N GLN A 136 -6.45 7.86 -17.37
CA GLN A 136 -4.99 8.01 -17.56
C GLN A 136 -4.16 7.82 -16.28
N ALA A 137 -4.80 7.56 -15.14
CA ALA A 137 -4.11 7.35 -13.86
C ALA A 137 -3.26 6.05 -13.81
N GLY A 138 -3.47 5.11 -14.74
CA GLY A 138 -2.72 3.85 -14.80
C GLY A 138 -2.90 3.10 -16.12
N PHE A 139 -2.05 2.10 -16.37
CA PHE A 139 -2.07 1.29 -17.60
C PHE A 139 -3.40 0.53 -17.79
N ILE A 140 -4.04 0.16 -16.67
CA ILE A 140 -5.36 -0.43 -16.61
C ILE A 140 -6.15 0.44 -15.63
N GLY A 141 -6.85 1.46 -16.14
CA GLY A 141 -7.69 2.35 -15.34
C GLY A 141 -9.17 1.94 -15.36
N PRO A 142 -9.98 2.38 -14.37
CA PRO A 142 -11.40 2.07 -14.35
C PRO A 142 -12.17 2.87 -15.42
N ILE A 143 -13.07 2.20 -16.14
CA ILE A 143 -13.81 2.77 -17.28
C ILE A 143 -15.28 3.00 -16.93
N SER A 144 -15.86 2.12 -16.11
CA SER A 144 -17.25 2.19 -15.66
C SER A 144 -17.37 2.73 -14.24
N THR A 145 -18.57 3.18 -13.86
CA THR A 145 -18.82 3.59 -12.46
C THR A 145 -18.62 2.44 -11.49
N ALA A 146 -19.00 1.21 -11.86
CA ALA A 146 -18.78 0.03 -11.03
C ALA A 146 -17.28 -0.21 -10.78
N GLU A 147 -16.46 -0.14 -11.83
CA GLU A 147 -15.00 -0.27 -11.70
C GLU A 147 -14.42 0.83 -10.80
N ARG A 148 -14.84 2.09 -10.98
CA ARG A 148 -14.41 3.21 -10.11
C ARG A 148 -14.75 2.95 -8.64
N LEU A 149 -15.96 2.48 -8.35
CA LEU A 149 -16.37 2.14 -6.99
C LEU A 149 -15.54 0.99 -6.41
N VAL A 150 -15.26 -0.05 -7.20
CA VAL A 150 -14.35 -1.13 -6.79
C VAL A 150 -12.96 -0.59 -6.51
N THR A 151 -12.41 0.26 -7.36
CA THR A 151 -11.08 0.87 -7.12
C THR A 151 -11.06 1.68 -5.84
N ILE A 152 -12.07 2.53 -5.59
CA ILE A 152 -12.13 3.34 -4.38
C ILE A 152 -12.29 2.47 -3.13
N ILE A 153 -13.27 1.56 -3.11
CA ILE A 153 -13.65 0.83 -1.91
C ILE A 153 -12.66 -0.29 -1.60
N VAL A 154 -12.16 -0.97 -2.62
CA VAL A 154 -11.35 -2.18 -2.46
C VAL A 154 -9.86 -1.84 -2.57
N ILE A 155 -9.44 -1.26 -3.69
CA ILE A 155 -8.02 -1.06 -3.97
C ILE A 155 -7.43 0.09 -3.17
N ALA A 156 -8.01 1.30 -3.24
CA ALA A 156 -7.45 2.48 -2.58
C ALA A 156 -7.33 2.26 -1.07
N PHE A 157 -8.32 1.61 -0.44
CA PHE A 157 -8.24 1.21 0.97
C PHE A 157 -7.20 0.12 1.23
N THR A 158 -7.16 -0.94 0.41
CA THR A 158 -6.17 -2.02 0.57
C THR A 158 -4.76 -1.47 0.50
N VAL A 159 -4.45 -0.70 -0.53
CA VAL A 159 -3.14 -0.09 -0.77
C VAL A 159 -2.78 0.84 0.40
N ALA A 160 -3.68 1.76 0.76
CA ALA A 160 -3.43 2.72 1.83
C ALA A 160 -3.17 2.06 3.19
N ILE A 161 -3.94 1.03 3.55
CA ILE A 161 -3.74 0.31 4.82
C ILE A 161 -2.44 -0.49 4.77
N THR A 162 -2.28 -1.32 3.74
CA THR A 162 -1.16 -2.28 3.70
C THR A 162 0.17 -1.57 3.52
N GLU A 163 0.29 -0.61 2.62
CA GLU A 163 1.56 0.09 2.38
C GLU A 163 1.98 0.94 3.59
N GLU A 164 1.05 1.67 4.22
CA GLU A 164 1.40 2.46 5.40
C GLU A 164 1.79 1.55 6.56
N VAL A 165 1.06 0.45 6.79
CA VAL A 165 1.43 -0.53 7.81
C VAL A 165 2.76 -1.20 7.52
N ILE A 166 3.05 -1.57 6.27
CA ILE A 166 4.29 -2.23 5.87
C ILE A 166 5.48 -1.27 6.02
N PHE A 167 5.44 -0.14 5.34
CA PHE A 167 6.59 0.74 5.18
C PHE A 167 6.74 1.75 6.32
N ARG A 168 5.65 2.36 6.79
CA ARG A 168 5.74 3.40 7.83
C ARG A 168 5.57 2.80 9.22
N GLY A 169 4.59 1.93 9.42
CA GLY A 169 4.34 1.29 10.70
C GLY A 169 5.45 0.29 11.06
N PHE A 170 5.49 -0.84 10.36
CA PHE A 170 6.33 -1.96 10.72
C PHE A 170 7.80 -1.71 10.39
N ALA A 171 8.17 -1.45 9.12
CA ALA A 171 9.57 -1.35 8.72
C ALA A 171 10.33 -0.27 9.50
N LEU A 172 9.81 0.97 9.59
CA LEU A 172 10.48 2.02 10.36
C LEU A 172 10.62 1.68 11.85
N THR A 173 9.57 1.18 12.51
CA THR A 173 9.65 0.92 13.96
C THR A 173 10.54 -0.27 14.30
N ARG A 174 10.60 -1.29 13.44
CA ARG A 174 11.45 -2.47 13.65
C ARG A 174 12.91 -2.19 13.32
N LEU A 175 13.19 -1.55 12.19
CA LEU A 175 14.56 -1.15 11.86
C LEU A 175 15.13 -0.15 12.88
N LYS A 176 14.30 0.69 13.52
CA LYS A 176 14.75 1.59 14.59
C LYS A 176 15.33 0.84 15.81
N ARG A 177 14.95 -0.42 16.03
CA ARG A 177 15.54 -1.25 17.10
C ARG A 177 17.03 -1.48 16.87
N ILE A 178 17.47 -1.56 15.61
CA ILE A 178 18.86 -1.81 15.22
C ILE A 178 19.60 -0.54 14.76
N ILE A 179 18.91 0.39 14.09
CA ILE A 179 19.46 1.67 13.60
C ILE A 179 18.88 2.81 14.46
N PRO A 180 19.63 3.36 15.43
CA PRO A 180 19.07 4.31 16.40
C PRO A 180 18.55 5.61 15.78
N ASN A 181 19.17 6.07 14.70
CA ASN A 181 18.76 7.27 13.98
C ASN A 181 17.78 6.89 12.86
N PRO A 182 16.47 7.17 13.01
CA PRO A 182 15.45 6.73 12.06
C PRO A 182 15.55 7.44 10.70
N TRP A 183 16.25 8.57 10.61
CA TRP A 183 16.44 9.29 9.36
C TRP A 183 17.30 8.50 8.36
N PHE A 184 18.18 7.60 8.83
CA PHE A 184 18.92 6.69 7.95
C PHE A 184 18.08 5.52 7.42
N ILE A 185 16.95 5.23 8.05
CA ILE A 185 16.04 4.17 7.64
C ILE A 185 15.17 4.64 6.47
N LEU A 186 14.83 5.94 6.42
CA LEU A 186 13.96 6.50 5.39
C LEU A 186 14.42 6.22 3.96
N PRO A 187 15.70 6.45 3.56
CA PRO A 187 16.14 6.14 2.20
C PRO A 187 15.98 4.66 1.83
N ILE A 188 16.23 3.74 2.78
CA ILE A 188 16.09 2.29 2.55
C ILE A 188 14.64 1.95 2.20
N ILE A 189 13.72 2.47 3.00
CA ILE A 189 12.28 2.28 2.80
C ILE A 189 11.80 2.98 1.54
N ALA A 190 12.33 4.16 1.22
CA ALA A 190 11.93 4.90 0.04
C ALA A 190 12.35 4.20 -1.27
N VAL A 191 13.55 3.60 -1.30
CA VAL A 191 13.97 2.77 -2.43
C VAL A 191 13.05 1.56 -2.59
N SER A 192 12.80 0.83 -1.50
CA SER A 192 11.89 -0.31 -1.49
C SER A 192 10.47 0.07 -1.96
N PHE A 193 9.97 1.23 -1.51
CA PHE A 193 8.67 1.77 -1.88
C PHE A 193 8.56 2.10 -3.38
N VAL A 194 9.62 2.61 -4.00
CA VAL A 194 9.63 2.85 -5.45
C VAL A 194 9.44 1.53 -6.22
N PHE A 195 10.09 0.44 -5.79
CA PHE A 195 10.01 -0.85 -6.49
C PHE A 195 8.64 -1.53 -6.40
N ILE A 196 7.85 -1.30 -5.34
CA ILE A 196 6.46 -1.81 -5.29
C ILE A 196 5.50 -1.07 -6.23
N HIS A 197 5.97 -0.04 -6.94
CA HIS A 197 5.17 0.63 -7.98
C HIS A 197 5.51 0.12 -9.39
N GLY A 198 6.24 -1.00 -9.48
CA GLY A 198 6.52 -1.69 -10.73
C GLY A 198 7.75 -1.14 -11.46
N GLU A 199 7.72 -1.26 -12.78
CA GLU A 199 8.76 -0.75 -13.67
C GLU A 199 8.91 0.78 -13.58
N ILE A 200 10.14 1.27 -13.58
CA ILE A 200 10.46 2.70 -13.64
C ILE A 200 10.13 3.22 -15.04
N ARG A 201 8.90 3.73 -15.21
CA ARG A 201 8.41 4.24 -16.50
C ARG A 201 8.90 5.64 -16.83
N SER A 202 9.15 6.48 -15.81
CA SER A 202 9.69 7.82 -16.00
C SER A 202 10.35 8.34 -14.73
N LEU A 203 11.33 9.23 -14.91
CA LEU A 203 11.99 9.91 -13.80
C LEU A 203 10.99 10.69 -12.93
N GLY A 204 10.03 11.37 -13.54
CA GLY A 204 9.02 12.17 -12.81
C GLY A 204 8.16 11.31 -11.89
N LEU A 205 7.68 10.16 -12.38
CA LEU A 205 6.89 9.24 -11.57
C LEU A 205 7.70 8.62 -10.42
N THR A 206 8.95 8.22 -10.70
CA THR A 206 9.87 7.72 -9.67
C THR A 206 10.16 8.76 -8.60
N LEU A 207 10.38 10.02 -8.99
CA LEU A 207 10.59 11.12 -8.05
C LEU A 207 9.34 11.37 -7.20
N ASN A 208 8.14 11.28 -7.78
CA ASN A 208 6.90 11.40 -7.02
C ASN A 208 6.81 10.32 -5.92
N TYR A 209 7.03 9.04 -6.26
CA TYR A 209 7.00 7.96 -5.27
C TYR A 209 8.07 8.13 -4.18
N LEU A 210 9.27 8.55 -4.57
CA LEU A 210 10.35 8.84 -3.63
C LEU A 210 9.97 9.97 -2.67
N ILE A 211 9.46 11.09 -3.19
CA ILE A 211 9.05 12.25 -2.39
C ILE A 211 7.92 11.89 -1.43
N PHE A 212 6.87 11.21 -1.90
CA PHE A 212 5.77 10.78 -1.03
C PHE A 212 6.23 9.79 0.05
N SER A 213 7.12 8.85 -0.28
CA SER A 213 7.70 7.93 0.70
C SER A 213 8.47 8.66 1.79
N LEU A 214 9.36 9.57 1.40
CA LEU A 214 10.14 10.39 2.33
C LEU A 214 9.25 11.30 3.15
N ALA A 215 8.25 11.96 2.55
CA ALA A 215 7.35 12.86 3.25
C ALA A 215 6.52 12.15 4.32
N PHE A 216 5.92 11.00 3.97
CA PHE A 216 5.08 10.24 4.89
C PHE A 216 5.90 9.61 6.02
N GLY A 217 7.07 9.02 5.68
CA GLY A 217 7.98 8.50 6.69
C GLY A 217 8.51 9.58 7.62
N SER A 218 8.87 10.76 7.09
CA SER A 218 9.29 11.92 7.90
C SER A 218 8.17 12.37 8.82
N PHE A 219 6.94 12.49 8.33
CA PHE A 219 5.79 12.84 9.15
C PHE A 219 5.58 11.83 10.28
N PHE A 220 5.68 10.53 10.01
CA PHE A 220 5.53 9.49 11.02
C PHE A 220 6.62 9.56 12.10
N ILE A 221 7.88 9.81 11.71
CA ILE A 221 8.99 10.02 12.65
C ILE A 221 8.73 11.25 13.52
N LEU A 222 8.32 12.38 12.91
CA LEU A 222 8.03 13.63 13.62
C LEU A 222 6.83 13.50 14.57
N LYS A 223 5.87 12.63 14.26
CA LYS A 223 4.77 12.24 15.16
C LYS A 223 5.16 11.21 16.22
N GLY A 224 6.45 10.86 16.31
CA GLY A 224 6.97 9.95 17.31
C GLY A 224 6.50 8.51 17.10
N PHE A 225 6.36 8.07 15.85
CA PHE A 225 5.93 6.72 15.47
C PHE A 225 4.52 6.38 15.97
N LYS A 226 3.62 7.37 15.89
CA LYS A 226 2.21 7.26 16.29
C LYS A 226 1.32 7.86 15.21
N ARG A 227 0.03 7.54 15.28
CA ARG A 227 -1.02 8.09 14.41
C ARG A 227 -0.86 7.69 12.95
N LEU A 228 -0.55 6.42 12.71
CA LEU A 228 -0.44 5.89 11.35
C LEU A 228 -1.79 6.00 10.62
N GLU A 229 -2.91 6.02 11.36
CA GLU A 229 -4.26 6.19 10.80
C GLU A 229 -4.42 7.46 9.97
N ILE A 230 -3.72 8.55 10.35
CA ILE A 230 -3.74 9.80 9.58
C ILE A 230 -3.08 9.60 8.22
N LEU A 231 -1.95 8.90 8.18
CA LEU A 231 -1.25 8.59 6.93
C LEU A 231 -2.06 7.64 6.06
N ILE A 232 -2.68 6.61 6.65
CA ILE A 232 -3.61 5.71 5.95
C ILE A 232 -4.75 6.51 5.30
N LEU A 233 -5.36 7.45 6.03
CA LEU A 233 -6.43 8.28 5.48
C LEU A 233 -5.94 9.19 4.34
N ILE A 234 -4.82 9.87 4.52
CA ILE A 234 -4.26 10.73 3.46
C ILE A 234 -3.91 9.91 2.22
N HIS A 235 -3.26 8.76 2.39
CA HIS A 235 -2.93 7.85 1.30
C HIS A 235 -4.20 7.39 0.58
N PHE A 236 -5.20 6.93 1.33
CA PHE A 236 -6.49 6.52 0.77
C PHE A 236 -7.12 7.63 -0.08
N LEU A 237 -7.13 8.87 0.42
CA LEU A 237 -7.69 10.02 -0.29
C LEU A 237 -6.93 10.34 -1.58
N ILE A 238 -5.59 10.25 -1.57
CA ILE A 238 -4.77 10.41 -2.76
C ILE A 238 -5.16 9.33 -3.79
N ASN A 239 -5.13 8.06 -3.41
CA ASN A 239 -5.45 6.96 -4.32
C ASN A 239 -6.89 7.01 -4.84
N ALA A 240 -7.86 7.34 -3.99
CA ALA A 240 -9.25 7.50 -4.39
C ALA A 240 -9.43 8.68 -5.35
N SER A 241 -8.67 9.78 -5.17
CA SER A 241 -8.74 10.93 -6.07
C SER A 241 -8.22 10.62 -7.48
N LEU A 242 -7.21 9.75 -7.60
CA LEU A 242 -6.65 9.33 -8.88
C LEU A 242 -7.67 8.59 -9.76
N VAL A 243 -8.68 7.96 -9.15
CA VAL A 243 -9.79 7.29 -9.86
C VAL A 243 -10.62 8.26 -10.70
N PHE A 244 -10.62 9.54 -10.35
CA PHE A 244 -11.40 10.58 -11.04
C PHE A 244 -10.59 11.40 -12.03
N VAL A 245 -9.28 11.19 -12.10
CA VAL A 245 -8.41 11.97 -13.00
C VAL A 245 -8.70 11.58 -14.46
N PRO A 246 -8.90 12.57 -15.37
CA PRO A 246 -9.08 12.37 -16.80
C PRO A 246 -8.00 11.52 -17.45
#